data_AF-A0A8E5IMZ4-F1
#
_entry.id   AF-A0A8E5IMZ4-F1
#
_cell.length_a   1.000
_cell.length_b   1.000
_cell.length_c   1.000
_cell.angle_alpha   90.00
_cell.angle_beta   90.00
_cell.angle_gamma   90.00
#
_symmetry.space_group_name_H-M   'P 1'
#
loop_
_entity.id
_entity.type
_entity.pdbx_description
1 polymer ?
#
loop_
_entity_poly.entity_id
_entity_poly.type
_entity_poly.pdbx_seq_one_letter_code
_entity_poly.pdbx_strand_id
1 'polypeptide(L)'
;MLTGLCWFAAGLFKKVILADGIEPHATAVFDSVDQGQTPDLAQAWLGALCYTFQLYFDFSGYSDMAIGLALMLGVVFPANFNSPYKATSLIDFWRRWHMTRCSDYRHRRSDLTLLIEK
;
A
#
# COMPACT_ATOMS: atom_id res chain seq x y z
N MET A 1 19.83 -10.37 9.00
CA MET A 1 20.40 -9.05 8.64
C MET A 1 20.31 -8.76 7.14
N LEU A 2 20.97 -9.54 6.25
CA LEU A 2 20.95 -9.30 4.79
C LEU A 2 19.53 -9.27 4.21
N THR A 3 18.66 -10.20 4.61
CA THR A 3 17.26 -10.24 4.19
C THR A 3 16.51 -8.95 4.52
N GLY A 4 16.75 -8.37 5.71
CA GLY A 4 16.15 -7.09 6.11
C GLY A 4 16.61 -5.93 5.22
N LEU A 5 17.89 -5.93 4.83
CA LEU A 5 18.42 -4.93 3.90
C LEU A 5 17.81 -5.04 2.50
N CYS A 6 17.61 -6.26 2.00
CA CYS A 6 16.91 -6.47 0.73
C CYS A 6 15.46 -5.95 0.78
N TRP A 7 14.71 -6.23 1.85
CA TRP A 7 13.36 -5.72 2.05
C TRP A 7 13.33 -4.18 2.12
N PHE A 8 14.26 -3.59 2.87
CA PHE A 8 14.38 -2.15 2.96
C PHE A 8 14.71 -1.50 1.61
N ALA A 9 15.70 -2.04 0.89
CA ALA A 9 16.10 -1.53 -0.42
C ALA A 9 14.95 -1.66 -1.45
N ALA A 10 14.20 -2.76 -1.43
CA ALA A 10 13.03 -2.95 -2.28
C ALA A 10 11.93 -1.92 -1.97
N GLY A 11 11.67 -1.64 -0.69
CA GLY A 11 10.73 -0.62 -0.27
C GLY A 11 11.18 0.80 -0.68
N LEU A 12 12.47 1.09 -0.54
CA LEU A 12 13.06 2.37 -0.96
C LEU A 12 12.96 2.55 -2.48
N PHE A 13 13.21 1.51 -3.27
CA PHE A 13 13.04 1.54 -4.72
C PHE A 13 11.58 1.84 -5.10
N LYS A 14 10.61 1.18 -4.47
CA LYS A 14 9.18 1.44 -4.73
C LYS A 14 8.81 2.89 -4.40
N LYS A 15 9.27 3.42 -3.27
CA LYS A 15 8.98 4.80 -2.87
C LYS A 15 9.63 5.80 -3.83
N VAL A 16 10.95 5.76 -3.93
CA VAL A 16 11.74 6.82 -4.59
C VAL A 16 11.65 6.74 -6.12
N ILE A 17 11.64 5.53 -6.69
CA ILE A 17 11.67 5.38 -8.15
C ILE A 17 10.26 5.32 -8.73
N LEU A 18 9.35 4.59 -8.08
CA LEU A 18 8.00 4.39 -8.63
C LEU A 18 7.01 5.44 -8.11
N ALA A 19 6.87 5.61 -6.80
CA ALA A 19 5.87 6.55 -6.25
C ALA A 19 6.23 8.00 -6.57
N ASP A 20 7.45 8.43 -6.19
CA ASP A 20 7.91 9.80 -6.40
C ASP A 20 8.17 10.09 -7.90
N GLY A 21 8.42 9.05 -8.70
CA GLY A 21 8.54 9.18 -10.17
C GLY A 21 7.19 9.41 -10.87
N ILE A 22 6.09 8.86 -10.35
CA ILE A 22 4.74 9.01 -10.92
C ILE A 22 4.03 10.26 -10.37
N GLU A 23 4.39 10.71 -9.16
CA GLU A 23 3.81 11.89 -8.48
C GLU A 23 3.65 13.12 -9.39
N PRO A 24 4.66 13.58 -10.15
CA PRO A 24 4.51 14.80 -10.96
C PRO A 24 3.40 14.72 -12.01
N HIS A 25 3.13 13.51 -12.52
CA HIS A 25 2.08 13.28 -13.50
C HIS A 25 0.68 13.36 -12.87
N ALA A 26 0.52 12.82 -11.66
CA ALA A 26 -0.72 12.95 -10.91
C ALA A 26 -0.95 14.42 -10.53
N THR A 27 0.05 15.07 -9.94
CA THR A 27 -0.01 16.46 -9.49
C THR A 27 -0.34 17.41 -10.63
N ALA A 28 0.28 17.27 -11.80
CA ALA A 28 -0.02 18.13 -12.94
C ALA A 28 -1.50 18.10 -13.38
N VAL A 29 -2.15 16.93 -13.28
CA VAL A 29 -3.58 16.83 -13.61
C VAL A 29 -4.43 17.51 -12.54
N PHE A 30 -4.16 17.26 -11.25
CA PHE A 30 -4.92 17.87 -10.16
C PHE A 30 -4.71 19.38 -10.07
N ASP A 31 -3.49 19.87 -10.25
CA ASP A 31 -3.19 21.31 -10.28
C ASP A 31 -3.92 22.03 -11.42
N SER A 32 -4.08 21.37 -12.57
CA SER A 32 -4.84 21.95 -13.70
C SER A 32 -6.33 22.10 -13.35
N VAL A 33 -6.88 21.15 -12.60
CA VAL A 33 -8.27 21.18 -12.08
C VAL A 33 -8.45 22.29 -11.06
N ASP A 34 -7.51 22.44 -10.12
CA ASP A 34 -7.55 23.49 -9.08
C ASP A 34 -7.45 24.90 -9.68
N GLN A 35 -6.80 25.03 -10.84
CA GLN A 35 -6.76 26.27 -11.63
C GLN A 35 -8.04 26.53 -12.44
N GLY A 36 -9.06 25.68 -12.30
CA GLY A 36 -10.36 25.82 -12.97
C GLY A 36 -10.43 25.22 -14.37
N GLN A 37 -9.42 24.43 -14.79
CA GLN A 37 -9.49 23.71 -16.06
C GLN A 37 -10.29 22.42 -15.88
N THR A 38 -11.14 22.10 -16.86
CA THR A 38 -11.82 20.79 -16.91
C THR A 38 -10.96 19.79 -17.68
N PRO A 39 -10.50 18.71 -17.05
CA PRO A 39 -9.67 17.71 -17.72
C PRO A 39 -10.50 16.98 -18.75
N ASP A 40 -9.90 16.69 -19.91
CA ASP A 40 -10.52 15.78 -20.87
C ASP A 40 -10.57 14.34 -20.33
N LEU A 41 -11.24 13.45 -21.07
CA LEU A 41 -11.37 12.04 -20.69
C LEU A 41 -10.01 11.35 -20.46
N ALA A 42 -9.03 11.58 -21.32
CA ALA A 42 -7.71 11.00 -21.22
C ALA A 42 -6.92 11.55 -20.04
N GLN A 43 -6.99 12.86 -19.79
CA GLN A 43 -6.36 13.51 -18.64
C GLN A 43 -6.95 13.02 -17.32
N ALA A 44 -8.28 12.89 -17.25
CA ALA A 44 -8.96 12.37 -16.07
C ALA A 44 -8.56 10.92 -15.77
N TRP A 45 -8.50 10.05 -16.79
CA TRP A 45 -8.03 8.67 -16.64
C TRP A 45 -6.55 8.60 -16.26
N LEU A 46 -5.70 9.43 -16.87
CA LEU A 46 -4.28 9.48 -16.55
C LEU A 46 -4.06 9.89 -15.09
N GLY A 47 -4.69 10.99 -14.65
CA GLY A 47 -4.60 11.46 -13.27
C GLY A 47 -5.09 10.41 -12.27
N ALA A 48 -6.23 9.77 -12.54
CA ALA A 48 -6.76 8.70 -11.70
C ALA A 48 -5.80 7.50 -11.58
N LEU A 49 -5.25 7.04 -12.70
CA LEU A 49 -4.31 5.91 -12.71
C LEU A 49 -2.98 6.26 -12.06
N CYS A 50 -2.39 7.41 -12.39
CA CYS A 50 -1.15 7.90 -11.79
C CYS A 50 -1.29 8.01 -10.27
N TYR A 51 -2.36 8.61 -9.78
CA TYR A 51 -2.64 8.72 -8.35
C TYR A 51 -2.82 7.35 -7.69
N THR A 52 -3.53 6.44 -8.34
CA THR A 52 -3.75 5.07 -7.85
C THR A 52 -2.42 4.31 -7.69
N PHE A 53 -1.51 4.44 -8.65
CA PHE A 53 -0.20 3.81 -8.58
C PHE A 53 0.72 4.50 -7.57
N GLN A 54 0.75 5.83 -7.54
CA GLN A 54 1.50 6.61 -6.55
C GLN A 54 1.13 6.16 -5.14
N LEU A 55 -0.17 6.16 -4.81
CA LEU A 55 -0.69 5.76 -3.51
C LEU A 55 -0.27 4.33 -3.14
N TYR A 56 -0.37 3.40 -4.09
CA TYR A 56 0.02 2.00 -3.86
C TYR A 56 1.51 1.83 -3.60
N PHE A 57 2.37 2.41 -4.44
CA PHE A 57 3.81 2.26 -4.30
C PHE A 57 4.33 2.98 -3.06
N ASP A 58 3.71 4.08 -2.67
CA ASP A 58 4.03 4.80 -1.44
C ASP A 58 3.76 3.93 -0.19
N PHE A 59 2.53 3.45 -0.04
CA PHE A 59 2.16 2.61 1.10
C PHE A 59 2.86 1.24 1.12
N SER A 60 3.00 0.60 -0.05
CA SER A 60 3.74 -0.66 -0.15
C SER A 60 5.22 -0.45 0.14
N GLY A 61 5.82 0.66 -0.31
CA GLY A 61 7.21 1.00 -0.07
C GLY A 61 7.50 1.18 1.42
N TYR A 62 6.68 1.97 2.13
CA TYR A 62 6.79 2.13 3.58
C TYR A 62 6.63 0.82 4.35
N SER A 63 5.67 -0.02 3.93
CA SER A 63 5.46 -1.31 4.59
C SER A 63 6.65 -2.24 4.44
N ASP A 64 7.26 -2.29 3.25
CA ASP A 64 8.44 -3.13 2.99
C ASP A 64 9.68 -2.60 3.74
N MET A 65 9.85 -1.28 3.81
CA MET A 65 10.90 -0.66 4.64
C MET A 65 10.73 -0.99 6.13
N ALA A 66 9.49 -0.95 6.65
CA ALA A 66 9.20 -1.31 8.03
C ALA A 66 9.51 -2.79 8.33
N ILE A 67 9.17 -3.71 7.43
CA ILE A 67 9.53 -5.13 7.53
C ILE A 67 11.05 -5.29 7.50
N GLY A 68 11.73 -4.58 6.59
CA GLY A 68 13.19 -4.60 6.46
C GLY A 68 13.89 -4.17 7.74
N LEU A 69 13.47 -3.05 8.34
CA LEU A 69 14.00 -2.55 9.61
C LEU A 69 13.71 -3.50 10.77
N ALA A 70 12.48 -4.04 10.87
CA ALA A 70 12.14 -5.00 11.90
C ALA A 70 13.04 -6.25 11.84
N LEU A 71 13.27 -6.79 10.64
CA LEU A 71 14.15 -7.94 10.43
C LEU A 71 15.61 -7.65 10.77
N MET A 72 16.08 -6.40 10.63
CA MET A 72 17.41 -6.00 11.09
C MET A 72 17.48 -5.93 12.63
N LEU A 73 16.40 -5.53 13.28
CA LEU A 73 16.26 -5.48 14.74
C LEU A 73 15.91 -6.83 15.38
N GLY A 74 15.78 -7.90 14.58
CA GLY A 74 15.44 -9.25 15.06
C GLY A 74 13.95 -9.46 15.33
N VAL A 75 13.08 -8.54 14.89
CA VAL A 75 11.63 -8.62 15.01
C VAL A 75 11.02 -9.02 13.67
N VAL A 76 10.05 -9.93 13.67
CA VAL A 76 9.33 -10.31 12.46
C VAL A 76 8.01 -9.54 12.40
N PHE A 77 7.87 -8.66 11.40
CA PHE A 77 6.59 -8.04 11.10
C PHE A 77 5.84 -8.78 9.99
N PRO A 78 4.52 -8.96 10.13
CA PRO A 78 3.69 -9.51 9.07
C PRO A 78 3.61 -8.54 7.89
N ALA A 79 3.60 -9.09 6.67
CA ALA A 79 3.42 -8.30 5.46
C ALA A 79 2.06 -7.60 5.44
N ASN A 80 2.01 -6.37 4.93
CA ASN A 80 0.77 -5.59 4.85
C ASN A 80 0.09 -5.69 3.47
N PHE A 81 0.89 -5.87 2.40
CA PHE A 81 0.43 -5.93 1.01
C PHE A 81 0.75 -7.27 0.33
N ASN A 82 -0.18 -7.78 -0.49
CA ASN A 82 0.03 -8.94 -1.35
C ASN A 82 -0.62 -8.75 -2.74
N SER A 83 0.04 -7.99 -3.61
CA SER A 83 -0.40 -7.75 -5.01
C SER A 83 -1.92 -7.50 -5.14
N PRO A 84 -2.46 -6.44 -4.50
CA PRO A 84 -3.91 -6.22 -4.40
C PRO A 84 -4.59 -6.05 -5.75
N TYR A 85 -3.92 -5.44 -6.73
CA TYR A 85 -4.46 -5.28 -8.09
C TYR A 85 -4.53 -6.59 -8.91
N LYS A 86 -4.05 -7.72 -8.38
CA LYS A 86 -4.27 -9.06 -8.96
C LYS A 86 -5.52 -9.76 -8.39
N ALA A 87 -6.30 -9.08 -7.56
CA ALA A 87 -7.49 -9.65 -6.95
C ALA A 87 -8.59 -9.95 -7.97
N THR A 88 -9.35 -11.02 -7.74
CA THR A 88 -10.48 -11.42 -8.60
C THR A 88 -11.82 -10.85 -8.13
N SER A 89 -11.87 -10.21 -6.96
CA SER A 89 -13.05 -9.55 -6.41
C SER A 89 -12.65 -8.38 -5.50
N LEU A 90 -13.59 -7.46 -5.24
CA LEU A 90 -13.37 -6.35 -4.32
C LEU A 90 -13.02 -6.82 -2.89
N ILE A 91 -13.63 -7.93 -2.46
CA ILE A 91 -13.34 -8.55 -1.15
C ILE A 91 -11.89 -9.07 -1.12
N ASP A 92 -11.42 -9.71 -2.20
CA ASP A 92 -10.05 -10.19 -2.32
C ASP A 92 -9.04 -9.03 -2.40
N PHE A 93 -9.40 -7.92 -3.05
CA PHE A 93 -8.58 -6.70 -3.08
C PHE A 93 -8.29 -6.19 -1.67
N TRP A 94 -9.32 -6.00 -0.85
CA TRP A 94 -9.16 -5.49 0.51
C TRP A 94 -8.40 -6.45 1.42
N ARG A 95 -8.56 -7.77 1.22
CA ARG A 95 -7.78 -8.80 1.93
C ARG A 95 -6.28 -8.70 1.62
N ARG A 96 -5.91 -8.29 0.41
CA ARG A 96 -4.53 -8.14 -0.05
C ARG A 96 -3.92 -6.76 0.22
N TRP A 97 -4.74 -5.76 0.51
CA TRP A 97 -4.31 -4.37 0.70
C TRP A 97 -3.94 -4.04 2.16
N HIS A 98 -4.67 -4.59 3.14
CA HIS A 98 -4.39 -4.40 4.57
C HIS A 98 -4.47 -5.73 5.33
N MET A 99 -3.49 -6.61 5.07
CA MET A 99 -3.45 -7.96 5.63
C MET A 99 -3.37 -7.95 7.17
N THR A 100 -2.63 -7.01 7.75
CA THR A 100 -2.38 -6.94 9.20
C THR A 100 -3.63 -6.56 10.00
N ARG A 101 -4.40 -5.56 9.55
CA ARG A 101 -5.66 -5.15 10.21
C ARG A 101 -6.75 -6.22 10.13
N CYS A 102 -6.82 -6.95 9.02
CA CYS A 102 -7.83 -7.99 8.83
C CYS A 102 -7.53 -9.26 9.64
N SER A 103 -6.24 -9.59 9.81
CA SER A 103 -5.79 -10.72 10.64
C SER A 103 -6.03 -10.46 12.13
N ASP A 104 -5.63 -9.29 12.64
CA ASP A 104 -5.79 -8.94 14.06
C ASP A 104 -7.27 -8.90 14.48
N TYR A 105 -8.16 -8.36 13.63
CA TYR A 105 -9.60 -8.39 13.90
C TYR A 105 -10.15 -9.82 14.00
N ARG A 106 -9.70 -10.73 13.14
CA ARG A 106 -10.16 -12.13 13.17
C ARG A 106 -9.71 -12.84 14.43
N HIS A 107 -8.49 -12.60 14.88
CA HIS A 107 -7.95 -13.17 16.12
C HIS A 107 -8.66 -12.62 17.36
N ARG A 108 -8.84 -11.29 17.45
CA ARG A 108 -9.58 -10.67 18.57
C ARG A 108 -11.04 -11.09 18.64
N ARG A 109 -11.68 -11.33 17.49
CA ARG A 109 -13.07 -11.82 17.46
C ARG A 109 -13.17 -13.25 17.99
N SER A 110 -12.24 -14.15 17.66
CA SER A 110 -12.22 -15.50 18.23
C SER A 110 -12.05 -15.49 19.75
N ASP A 111 -11.16 -14.64 20.28
CA ASP A 111 -10.95 -14.52 21.73
C ASP A 111 -12.18 -13.99 22.48
N LEU A 112 -12.91 -13.04 21.88
CA LEU A 112 -14.15 -12.50 22.46
C LEU A 112 -15.27 -13.54 22.52
N THR A 113 -15.34 -14.45 21.55
CA THR A 113 -16.34 -15.55 21.56
C THR A 113 -16.08 -16.50 22.73
N LEU A 114 -14.81 -16.80 23.04
CA LEU A 114 -14.41 -17.66 24.15
C LEU A 114 -14.65 -17.04 25.53
N LEU A 115 -14.73 -15.71 25.61
CA LEU A 115 -15.04 -14.98 26.86
C LEU A 115 -16.54 -14.85 27.12
N ILE A 116 -17.38 -15.00 26.11
CA ILE A 116 -18.85 -14.94 26.24
C ILE A 116 -19.44 -16.34 26.52
N GLU A 117 -18.73 -17.41 26.16
CA GLU A 117 -19.13 -18.80 26.47
C GLU A 117 -18.63 -19.33 27.83
N LYS A 118 -18.05 -18.47 28.68
CA LYS A 118 -17.70 -18.79 30.08
C LYS A 118 -18.60 -18.05 31.06
#